data_AF-A0A3L6JLK5-F1
#
_entry.id   AF-A0A3L6JLK5-F1
#
_cell.length_a   1.000
_cell.length_b   1.000
_cell.length_c   1.000
_cell.angle_alpha   90.00
_cell.angle_beta   90.00
_cell.angle_gamma   90.00
#
_symmetry.space_group_name_H-M   'P 1'
#
loop_
_entity.id
_entity.type
_entity.pdbx_description
1 polymer ?
#
loop_
_entity_poly.entity_id
_entity_poly.type
_entity_poly.pdbx_seq_one_letter_code
_entity_poly.pdbx_strand_id
1 'polypeptide(L)'
;MWLEITIIPFFLAFIVFLIFWIVHEGSRWQKHRYLGAFARIIQASPRRAFLIFLLLMLSFIPLGLLMMLGRWNDTLGSPNKSELVIIMLFMILVLSVAFPVMWGSFRTWRQTARAEAEMKIRPTGT
;
A
#
# COMPACT_ATOMS: atom_id res chain seq x y z
N MET A 1 9.78 24.64 3.82
CA MET A 1 10.78 24.04 2.91
C MET A 1 11.02 22.57 3.25
N TRP A 2 11.14 22.22 4.54
CA TRP A 2 11.26 20.83 4.98
C TRP A 2 10.00 20.00 4.71
N LEU A 3 8.80 20.55 4.89
CA LEU A 3 7.55 19.86 4.57
C LEU A 3 7.53 19.40 3.11
N GLU A 4 7.88 20.30 2.17
CA GLU A 4 7.92 20.02 0.74
C GLU A 4 8.92 18.91 0.38
N ILE A 5 10.03 18.80 1.11
CA ILE A 5 10.99 17.70 0.92
C ILE A 5 10.41 16.40 1.48
N THR A 6 9.81 16.45 2.67
CA THR A 6 9.26 15.26 3.35
C THR A 6 7.96 14.72 2.75
N ILE A 7 7.21 15.55 2.01
CA ILE A 7 5.95 15.13 1.36
C ILE A 7 6.19 14.36 0.06
N ILE A 8 7.32 14.58 -0.62
CA ILE A 8 7.70 13.88 -1.86
C ILE A 8 7.69 12.35 -1.69
N PRO A 9 8.41 11.75 -0.70
CA PRO A 9 8.43 10.30 -0.53
C PRO A 9 7.05 9.75 -0.13
N PHE A 10 6.24 10.53 0.61
CA PHE A 10 4.87 10.16 0.93
C PHE A 10 4.00 10.05 -0.33
N PHE A 11 4.02 11.09 -1.17
CA PHE A 11 3.27 11.10 -2.42
C PHE A 11 3.72 9.99 -3.38
N LEU A 12 5.02 9.73 -3.44
CA LEU A 12 5.57 8.67 -4.28
C LEU A 12 5.09 7.29 -3.81
N ALA A 13 5.08 7.03 -2.50
CA ALA A 13 4.52 5.79 -1.95
C ALA A 13 3.02 5.68 -2.23
N PHE A 14 2.27 6.78 -2.14
CA PHE A 14 0.84 6.82 -2.45
C PHE A 14 0.56 6.52 -3.93
N ILE A 15 1.32 7.12 -4.86
CA ILE A 15 1.22 6.84 -6.29
C ILE A 15 1.54 5.37 -6.58
N VAL A 16 2.60 4.83 -5.97
CA VAL A 16 2.97 3.41 -6.12
C VAL A 16 1.85 2.51 -5.61
N PHE A 17 1.24 2.85 -4.48
CA PHE A 17 0.07 2.14 -3.95
C PHE A 17 -1.11 2.15 -4.94
N LEU A 18 -1.45 3.31 -5.52
CA LEU A 18 -2.52 3.40 -6.53
C LEU A 18 -2.21 2.59 -7.78
N ILE A 19 -0.96 2.64 -8.27
CA ILE A 19 -0.53 1.84 -9.42
C ILE A 19 -0.74 0.36 -9.13
N PHE A 20 -0.26 -0.13 -7.99
CA PHE A 20 -0.43 -1.53 -7.62
C PHE A 20 -1.90 -1.91 -7.43
N TRP A 21 -2.71 -1.03 -6.86
CA TRP A 21 -4.15 -1.28 -6.70
C TRP A 21 -4.86 -1.42 -8.05
N ILE A 22 -4.69 -0.45 -8.96
CA ILE A 22 -5.32 -0.49 -10.30
C ILE A 22 -4.88 -1.74 -11.07
N VAL A 23 -3.60 -2.04 -10.99
CA VAL A 23 -3.01 -3.13 -11.74
C VAL A 23 -3.37 -4.49 -11.15
N HIS A 24 -3.62 -4.59 -9.85
CA HIS A 24 -4.06 -5.83 -9.19
C HIS A 24 -5.40 -6.35 -9.72
N GLU A 25 -6.33 -5.48 -10.12
CA GLU A 25 -7.69 -5.86 -10.53
C GLU A 25 -7.82 -6.40 -11.97
N GLY A 26 -6.80 -6.24 -12.83
CA GLY A 26 -6.93 -6.55 -14.27
C GLY A 26 -5.78 -7.36 -14.86
N SER A 27 -6.04 -8.58 -15.34
CA SER A 27 -5.05 -9.38 -16.07
C SER A 27 -4.57 -8.72 -17.37
N ARG A 28 -5.42 -7.86 -17.98
CA ARG A 28 -5.07 -7.05 -19.15
C ARG A 28 -3.82 -6.21 -18.97
N TRP A 29 -3.52 -5.80 -17.74
CA TRP A 29 -2.38 -4.94 -17.43
C TRP A 29 -1.04 -5.64 -17.65
N GLN A 30 -0.98 -6.98 -17.65
CA GLN A 30 0.25 -7.73 -17.88
C GLN A 30 0.89 -7.45 -19.25
N LYS A 31 0.07 -7.15 -20.26
CA LYS A 31 0.53 -6.86 -21.64
C LYS A 31 0.84 -5.38 -21.86
N HIS A 32 0.60 -4.52 -20.88
CA HIS A 32 0.77 -3.08 -21.01
C HIS A 32 2.27 -2.71 -20.97
N ARG A 33 2.73 -1.83 -21.88
CA ARG A 33 4.14 -1.46 -22.05
C ARG A 33 4.81 -0.97 -20.76
N TYR A 34 4.14 -0.07 -20.03
CA TYR A 34 4.69 0.52 -18.80
C TYR A 34 4.22 -0.18 -17.53
N LEU A 35 2.91 -0.40 -17.37
CA LEU A 35 2.30 -1.01 -16.18
C LEU A 35 2.48 -2.54 -16.09
N GLY A 36 2.89 -3.21 -17.17
CA GLY A 36 3.01 -4.66 -17.21
C GLY A 36 4.10 -5.23 -16.29
N ALA A 37 5.13 -4.45 -15.96
CA ALA A 37 6.11 -4.85 -14.95
C ALA A 37 5.46 -4.97 -13.57
N PHE A 38 4.74 -3.93 -13.13
CA PHE A 38 4.01 -3.92 -11.86
C PHE A 38 2.94 -5.02 -11.82
N ALA A 39 2.25 -5.26 -12.94
CA ALA A 39 1.24 -6.31 -13.07
C ALA A 39 1.80 -7.69 -12.83
N ARG A 40 2.93 -8.01 -13.48
CA ARG A 40 3.57 -9.30 -13.31
C ARG A 40 4.09 -9.49 -11.89
N ILE A 41 4.57 -8.44 -11.23
CA ILE A 41 5.05 -8.52 -9.85
C ILE A 41 3.90 -8.86 -8.89
N ILE A 42 2.81 -8.10 -8.95
CA ILE A 42 1.72 -8.22 -7.97
C ILE A 42 0.81 -9.42 -8.24
N GLN A 43 0.56 -9.74 -9.51
CA GLN A 43 -0.30 -10.86 -9.91
C GLN A 43 0.43 -12.21 -9.94
N ALA A 44 1.75 -12.25 -9.69
CA ALA A 44 2.50 -13.51 -9.69
C ALA A 44 2.01 -14.50 -8.62
N SER A 45 1.55 -14.01 -7.48
CA SER A 45 0.91 -14.86 -6.46
C SER A 45 0.05 -14.03 -5.50
N PRO A 46 -1.03 -14.61 -4.94
CA PRO A 46 -1.85 -13.95 -3.92
C PRO A 46 -1.03 -13.50 -2.69
N ARG A 47 -0.02 -14.29 -2.30
CA ARG A 47 0.88 -13.97 -1.19
C ARG A 47 1.69 -12.70 -1.46
N ARG A 48 2.22 -12.55 -2.68
CA ARG A 48 2.99 -11.34 -3.06
C ARG A 48 2.11 -10.10 -3.06
N ALA A 49 0.88 -10.18 -3.58
CA ALA A 49 -0.07 -9.09 -3.52
C ALA A 49 -0.33 -8.63 -2.07
N PHE A 50 -0.64 -9.58 -1.18
CA PHE A 50 -0.81 -9.29 0.24
C PHE A 50 0.43 -8.60 0.85
N LEU A 51 1.63 -9.15 0.63
CA LEU A 51 2.87 -8.59 1.20
C LEU A 51 3.16 -7.18 0.68
N ILE A 52 2.95 -6.92 -0.61
CA ILE A 52 3.17 -5.59 -1.19
C ILE A 52 2.22 -4.57 -0.58
N PHE A 53 0.93 -4.87 -0.50
CA PHE A 53 -0.04 -3.95 0.12
C PHE A 53 0.20 -3.76 1.61
N LEU A 54 0.60 -4.82 2.33
CA LEU A 54 0.97 -4.73 3.74
C LEU A 54 2.19 -3.81 3.95
N LEU A 55 3.25 -4.01 3.17
CA LEU A 55 4.46 -3.20 3.26
C LEU A 55 4.19 -1.73 2.92
N LEU A 56 3.42 -1.47 1.85
CA LEU A 56 3.02 -0.11 1.49
C LEU A 56 2.17 0.54 2.59
N MET A 57 1.20 -0.17 3.15
CA MET A 57 0.39 0.32 4.26
C MET A 57 1.26 0.66 5.48
N LEU A 58 2.17 -0.22 5.87
CA LEU A 58 3.08 0.02 6.99
C LEU A 58 4.04 1.18 6.71
N SER A 59 4.46 1.39 5.46
CA SER A 59 5.33 2.50 5.07
C SER A 59 4.67 3.87 5.20
N PHE A 60 3.34 3.98 5.14
CA PHE A 60 2.65 5.25 5.35
C PHE A 60 2.81 5.79 6.76
N ILE A 61 3.02 4.93 7.77
CA ILE A 61 3.23 5.35 9.17
C ILE A 61 4.51 6.19 9.31
N PRO A 62 5.73 5.67 9.00
CA PRO A 62 6.95 6.47 9.11
C PRO A 62 6.97 7.65 8.13
N LEU A 63 6.36 7.53 6.94
CA LEU A 63 6.27 8.65 5.99
C LEU A 63 5.36 9.78 6.52
N GLY A 64 4.26 9.43 7.20
CA GLY A 64 3.41 10.40 7.89
C GLY A 64 4.14 11.12 9.03
N LEU A 65 4.87 10.36 9.85
CA LEU A 65 5.70 10.95 10.91
C LEU A 65 6.77 11.89 10.33
N LEU A 66 7.37 11.51 9.20
CA LEU A 66 8.33 12.35 8.48
C LEU A 66 7.70 13.66 8.01
N MET A 67 6.47 13.65 7.48
CA MET A 67 5.74 14.86 7.12
C MET A 67 5.45 15.76 8.32
N MET A 68 5.05 15.17 9.45
CA MET A 68 4.82 15.92 10.70
C MET A 68 6.12 16.55 11.21
N LEU A 69 7.23 15.83 11.15
CA LEU A 69 8.56 16.34 11.50
C LEU A 69 9.01 17.46 10.54
N GLY A 70 8.76 17.30 9.24
CA GLY A 70 9.02 18.33 8.23
C GLY A 70 8.25 19.61 8.54
N ARG A 71 6.96 19.49 8.93
CA ARG A 71 6.17 20.67 9.34
C ARG A 71 6.68 21.28 10.65
N TRP A 72 7.07 20.44 11.60
CA TRP A 72 7.63 20.90 12.87
C TRP A 72 8.90 21.74 12.65
N ASN A 73 9.80 21.27 11.80
CA ASN A 73 11.03 21.97 11.45
C ASN A 73 10.76 23.28 10.69
N ASP A 74 9.73 23.32 9.85
CA ASP A 74 9.33 24.54 9.14
C ASP A 74 8.67 25.60 10.03
N THR A 75 8.15 25.22 11.21
CA THR A 75 7.43 26.12 12.13
C THR A 75 8.21 26.44 13.40
N LEU A 76 9.52 26.17 13.45
CA LEU A 76 10.40 26.48 14.58
C LEU A 76 10.20 27.93 15.07
N GLY A 77 9.35 28.10 16.08
CA GLY A 77 8.99 29.41 16.68
C GLY A 77 7.48 29.66 16.87
N SER A 78 6.59 29.03 16.11
CA SER A 78 5.13 29.20 16.26
C SER A 78 4.34 27.97 15.76
N PRO A 79 4.28 26.87 16.54
CA PRO A 79 3.62 25.65 16.11
C PRO A 79 2.11 25.88 15.93
N ASN A 80 1.66 25.94 14.68
CA ASN A 80 0.25 26.03 14.35
C ASN A 80 -0.37 24.62 14.44
N LYS A 81 -1.03 24.33 15.57
CA LYS A 81 -1.56 23.00 15.89
C LYS A 81 -2.56 22.49 14.84
N SER A 82 -3.29 23.39 14.18
CA SER A 82 -4.28 23.07 13.14
C SER A 82 -3.66 22.32 11.96
N GLU A 83 -2.44 22.66 11.57
CA GLU A 83 -1.80 22.08 10.39
C GLU A 83 -1.26 20.67 10.65
N LEU A 84 -0.78 20.40 11.87
CA LEU A 84 -0.44 19.04 12.28
C LEU A 84 -1.67 18.14 12.28
N VAL A 85 -2.82 18.65 12.73
CA VAL A 85 -4.09 17.93 12.68
C VAL A 85 -4.50 17.64 11.24
N ILE A 86 -4.31 18.57 10.31
CA ILE A 86 -4.59 18.35 8.87
C ILE A 86 -3.75 17.19 8.33
N ILE A 87 -2.44 17.14 8.65
CA ILE A 87 -1.56 16.04 8.24
C ILE A 87 -2.06 14.71 8.84
N MET A 88 -2.48 14.70 10.10
CA MET A 88 -3.03 13.50 10.75
C MET A 88 -4.36 13.05 10.11
N LEU A 89 -5.24 13.98 9.76
CA LEU A 89 -6.50 13.66 9.07
C LEU A 89 -6.23 13.09 7.68
N PHE A 90 -5.24 13.64 6.97
CA PHE A 90 -4.82 13.12 5.67
C PHE A 90 -4.22 11.71 5.78
N MET A 91 -3.40 11.47 6.80
CA MET A 91 -2.89 10.14 7.17
C MET A 91 -4.02 9.13 7.42
N ILE A 92 -5.02 9.52 8.21
CA ILE A 92 -6.19 8.69 8.48
C ILE A 92 -6.95 8.37 7.19
N LEU A 93 -7.11 9.36 6.31
CA LEU A 93 -7.77 9.17 5.01
C LEU A 93 -7.01 8.19 4.11
N VAL A 94 -5.68 8.29 4.05
CA VAL A 94 -4.88 7.34 3.26
C VAL A 94 -4.96 5.93 3.84
N LEU A 95 -4.86 5.80 5.16
CA LEU A 95 -4.97 4.50 5.84
C LEU A 95 -6.37 3.89 5.72
N SER A 96 -7.43 4.70 5.72
CA SER A 96 -8.80 4.20 5.56
C SER A 96 -9.06 3.59 4.19
N VAL A 97 -8.32 4.01 3.16
CA VAL A 97 -8.32 3.40 1.82
C VAL A 97 -7.37 2.20 1.76
N ALA A 98 -6.18 2.31 2.34
CA ALA A 98 -5.17 1.25 2.28
C ALA A 98 -5.58 -0.02 3.03
N PHE A 99 -6.25 0.14 4.17
CA PHE A 99 -6.60 -0.98 5.05
C PHE A 99 -7.59 -1.97 4.40
N PRO A 100 -8.72 -1.54 3.78
CA PRO A 100 -9.60 -2.44 3.04
C PRO A 100 -8.92 -3.16 1.88
N VAL A 101 -8.05 -2.47 1.13
CA VAL A 101 -7.30 -3.07 0.00
C VAL A 101 -6.38 -4.19 0.48
N MET A 102 -5.58 -3.90 1.51
CA MET A 102 -4.69 -4.89 2.14
C MET A 102 -5.48 -6.09 2.68
N TRP A 103 -6.61 -5.83 3.36
CA TRP A 103 -7.46 -6.88 3.91
C TRP A 103 -8.12 -7.75 2.82
N GLY A 104 -8.52 -7.13 1.71
CA GLY A 104 -9.01 -7.84 0.53
C GLY A 104 -7.98 -8.83 0.00
N SER A 105 -6.75 -8.38 -0.24
CA SER A 105 -5.65 -9.24 -0.69
C SER A 105 -5.29 -10.32 0.32
N PHE A 106 -5.36 -10.04 1.63
CA PHE A 106 -5.18 -11.05 2.68
C PHE A 106 -6.21 -12.18 2.59
N ARG A 107 -7.50 -11.84 2.39
CA ARG A 107 -8.57 -12.84 2.24
C ARG A 107 -8.33 -13.74 1.04
N THR A 108 -7.98 -13.17 -0.11
CA THR A 108 -7.66 -13.92 -1.33
C THR A 108 -6.47 -14.85 -1.11
N TRP A 109 -5.41 -14.38 -0.45
CA TRP A 109 -4.27 -15.23 -0.11
C TRP A 109 -4.65 -16.38 0.84
N ARG A 110 -5.43 -16.10 1.89
CA ARG A 110 -5.85 -17.12 2.84
C ARG A 110 -6.72 -18.20 2.19
N GLN A 111 -7.62 -17.82 1.28
CA GLN A 111 -8.47 -18.76 0.55
C GLN A 111 -7.65 -19.64 -0.40
N THR A 112 -6.71 -19.06 -1.13
CA THR A 112 -5.83 -19.80 -2.04
C THR A 112 -4.90 -20.75 -1.28
N ALA A 113 -4.30 -20.31 -0.17
CA ALA A 113 -3.48 -21.18 0.68
C ALA A 113 -4.27 -22.37 1.27
N ARG A 114 -5.55 -22.17 1.60
CA ARG A 114 -6.44 -23.25 2.05
C ARG A 114 -6.75 -24.23 0.93
N ALA A 115 -7.10 -23.73 -0.25
CA ALA A 115 -7.39 -24.57 -1.41
C ALA A 115 -6.16 -25.42 -1.82
N GLU A 116 -4.95 -24.84 -1.79
CA GLU A 116 -3.71 -25.58 -2.03
C GLU A 116 -3.45 -26.67 -0.98
N ALA A 117 -3.78 -26.40 0.29
CA ALA A 117 -3.66 -27.40 1.35
C ALA A 117 -4.67 -28.54 1.17
N GLU A 118 -5.91 -28.24 0.78
CA GLU A 118 -6.94 -29.24 0.50
C GLU A 118 -6.56 -30.13 -0.69
N MET A 119 -5.97 -29.58 -1.76
CA MET A 119 -5.49 -30.38 -2.90
C MET A 119 -4.36 -31.33 -2.53
N LYS A 120 -3.47 -30.94 -1.61
CA LYS A 120 -2.38 -31.82 -1.13
C LYS A 120 -2.87 -32.99 -0.27
N ILE A 121 -4.01 -32.82 0.39
CA ILE A 121 -4.60 -33.84 1.27
C ILE A 121 -5.50 -34.80 0.47
N ARG A 122 -5.96 -34.42 -0.73
CA ARG A 122 -6.69 -35.36 -1.60
C ARG A 122 -5.78 -36.54 -1.94
N PRO A 123 -6.12 -37.78 -1.52
CA PRO A 123 -5.43 -38.94 -2.05
C PRO A 123 -5.65 -38.96 -3.56
N THR A 124 -4.58 -39.13 -4.33
CA THR A 124 -4.60 -39.48 -5.74
C THR A 124 -5.25 -40.85 -5.89
N GLY A 125 -6.57 -40.91 -5.73
CA GLY A 125 -7.35 -42.13 -5.64
C GLY A 125 -8.72 -41.93 -6.23
N THR A 126 -8.75 -41.90 -7.57
CA THR A 126 -9.66 -42.62 -8.48
C THR A 126 -9.15 -42.39 -9.88
#